data_AF-A0A7X7BIV8-F1
#
_entry.id   AF-A0A7X7BIV8-F1
#
_cell.length_a   1.000
_cell.length_b   1.000
_cell.length_c   1.000
_cell.angle_alpha   90.00
_cell.angle_beta   90.00
_cell.angle_gamma   90.00
#
_symmetry.space_group_name_H-M   'P 1'
#
loop_
_entity.id
_entity.type
_entity.pdbx_description
1 polymer ?
#
loop_
_entity_poly.entity_id
_entity_poly.type
_entity_poly.pdbx_seq_one_letter_code
_entity_poly.pdbx_strand_id
1 'polypeptide(L)'
;MKIKIKFKDYFWAFDGLGALLMLVAFILMIIYHNQVNEIIIRLTGIGVLFFTLIRIKPILANRNEKDYLLVMFSELLIFLVVGCLLLFMAPKLLEAGEKDIFTYSRLVGLLLWIRGIVHFWTTSKRYELHDIIGFIVNVLFISFGFVFLLTNSLTSDKITLFLIIISLLLVVFFSYRTFSGYNSFRIQKTNALKMQDYLEKKEEDKEVIEDPKKIEDQINPKIIEEPEEKRPSVEVN
;
A
#
# COMPACT_ATOMS: atom_id res chain seq x y z
N MET A 1 -10.63 -26.20 -17.67
CA MET A 1 -10.42 -24.74 -17.52
C MET A 1 -9.10 -24.48 -16.78
N LYS A 2 -8.06 -23.90 -17.43
CA LYS A 2 -6.76 -23.63 -16.76
C LYS A 2 -6.91 -22.48 -15.77
N ILE A 3 -6.79 -22.77 -14.48
CA ILE A 3 -6.78 -21.77 -13.41
C ILE A 3 -5.51 -20.93 -13.57
N LYS A 4 -5.66 -19.70 -14.07
CA LYS A 4 -4.57 -18.73 -14.13
C LYS A 4 -4.37 -18.16 -12.74
N ILE A 5 -3.43 -18.73 -11.99
CA ILE A 5 -2.91 -18.14 -10.75
C ILE A 5 -2.39 -16.74 -11.13
N LYS A 6 -2.94 -15.70 -10.51
CA LYS A 6 -2.60 -14.31 -10.86
C LYS A 6 -1.47 -13.84 -9.94
N PHE A 7 -0.66 -12.90 -10.41
CA PHE A 7 0.45 -12.30 -9.65
C PHE A 7 0.02 -11.73 -8.27
N LYS A 8 -1.27 -11.35 -8.14
CA LYS A 8 -1.89 -10.94 -6.87
C LYS A 8 -1.85 -12.01 -5.77
N ASP A 9 -1.84 -13.29 -6.13
CA ASP A 9 -1.91 -14.41 -5.17
C ASP A 9 -0.57 -14.64 -4.45
N TYR A 10 0.52 -14.05 -4.96
CA TYR A 10 1.86 -14.09 -4.37
C TYR A 10 2.23 -12.83 -3.59
N PHE A 11 1.28 -11.91 -3.38
CA PHE A 11 1.55 -10.66 -2.68
C PHE A 11 2.05 -10.89 -1.23
N TRP A 12 1.63 -12.00 -0.61
CA TRP A 12 2.15 -12.44 0.69
C TRP A 12 3.66 -12.75 0.68
N ALA A 13 4.21 -13.22 -0.44
CA ALA A 13 5.64 -13.49 -0.56
C ALA A 13 6.47 -12.19 -0.66
N PHE A 14 5.91 -11.16 -1.29
CA PHE A 14 6.51 -9.82 -1.27
C PHE A 14 6.48 -9.20 0.14
N ASP A 15 5.41 -9.41 0.89
CA ASP A 15 5.33 -8.99 2.30
C ASP A 15 6.35 -9.72 3.18
N GLY A 16 6.52 -11.04 2.96
CA GLY A 16 7.53 -11.83 3.66
C GLY A 16 8.95 -11.40 3.30
N LEU A 17 9.21 -11.07 2.03
CA LEU A 17 10.48 -10.52 1.59
C LEU A 17 10.73 -9.14 2.20
N GLY A 18 9.71 -8.29 2.31
CA GLY A 18 9.78 -7.01 3.02
C GLY A 18 10.10 -7.17 4.50
N ALA A 19 9.46 -8.12 5.19
CA ALA A 19 9.74 -8.45 6.59
C ALA A 19 11.19 -8.93 6.77
N LEU A 20 11.68 -9.80 5.88
CA LEU A 20 13.05 -10.29 5.90
C LEU A 20 14.06 -9.14 5.70
N LEU A 21 13.81 -8.25 4.73
CA LEU A 21 14.67 -7.09 4.46
C LEU A 21 14.75 -6.16 5.68
N MET A 22 13.62 -5.91 6.34
CA MET A 22 13.56 -5.12 7.57
C MET A 22 14.30 -5.79 8.73
N LEU A 23 14.19 -7.11 8.86
CA LEU A 23 14.90 -7.89 9.88
C LEU A 23 16.42 -7.85 9.65
N VAL A 24 16.87 -8.03 8.41
CA VAL A 24 18.29 -7.90 8.04
C VAL A 24 18.78 -6.47 8.33
N ALA A 25 18.01 -5.45 7.95
CA ALA A 25 18.33 -4.06 8.26
C ALA A 25 18.45 -3.83 9.78
N PHE A 26 17.55 -4.41 10.58
CA PHE A 26 17.60 -4.35 12.05
C PHE A 26 18.88 -5.00 12.62
N ILE A 27 19.24 -6.20 12.18
CA ILE A 27 20.45 -6.89 12.65
C ILE A 27 21.70 -6.07 12.30
N LEU A 28 21.75 -5.52 11.09
CA LEU A 28 22.85 -4.67 10.65
C LEU A 28 22.93 -3.38 11.49
N MET A 29 21.80 -2.81 11.88
CA MET A 29 21.76 -1.62 12.75
C MET A 29 22.33 -1.88 14.15
N ILE A 30 22.12 -3.09 14.69
CA ILE A 30 22.68 -3.49 16.00
C ILE A 30 24.19 -3.73 15.91
N ILE A 31 24.65 -4.43 14.86
CA ILE A 31 26.06 -4.81 14.72
C ILE A 31 26.94 -3.59 14.38
N TYR A 32 26.46 -2.68 13.53
CA TYR A 32 27.24 -1.55 13.00
C TYR A 32 26.84 -0.19 13.61
N HIS A 33 26.41 -0.16 14.87
CA HIS A 33 25.85 1.01 15.56
C HIS A 33 26.57 2.36 15.27
N ASN A 34 27.91 2.37 15.26
CA ASN A 34 28.68 3.59 15.01
C ASN A 34 28.61 4.10 13.56
N GLN A 35 28.56 3.20 12.57
CA GLN A 35 28.43 3.57 11.15
C GLN A 35 26.96 3.86 10.77
N VAL A 36 26.02 3.26 11.50
CA VAL A 36 24.58 3.42 11.30
C VAL A 36 24.15 4.86 11.52
N ASN A 37 24.79 5.58 12.45
CA ASN A 37 24.49 6.97 12.72
C ASN A 37 24.70 7.87 11.49
N GLU A 38 25.81 7.70 10.78
CA GLU A 38 26.05 8.44 9.54
C GLU A 38 25.06 8.05 8.44
N ILE A 39 24.76 6.76 8.32
CA ILE A 39 23.81 6.23 7.32
C ILE A 39 22.41 6.83 7.57
N ILE A 40 21.96 6.93 8.83
CA ILE A 40 20.66 7.50 9.19
C ILE A 40 20.59 8.97 8.83
N ILE A 41 21.63 9.76 9.13
CA ILE A 41 21.66 11.18 8.78
C ILE A 41 21.54 11.37 7.26
N ARG A 42 22.32 10.60 6.49
CA ARG A 42 22.26 10.62 5.03
C ARG A 42 20.90 10.15 4.50
N LEU A 43 20.32 9.12 5.10
CA LEU A 43 19.00 8.58 4.74
C LEU A 43 17.89 9.62 4.98
N THR A 44 17.93 10.32 6.12
CA THR A 44 17.02 11.44 6.40
C THR A 44 17.19 12.54 5.36
N GLY A 45 18.42 12.89 4.99
CA GLY A 45 18.70 13.88 3.92
C GLY A 45 18.11 13.46 2.57
N ILE A 46 18.31 12.21 2.16
CA ILE A 46 17.72 11.64 0.93
C ILE A 46 16.19 11.68 1.01
N GLY A 47 15.60 11.30 2.15
CA GLY A 47 14.17 11.32 2.36
C GLY A 47 13.59 12.72 2.21
N VAL A 48 14.22 13.72 2.84
CA VAL A 48 13.83 15.13 2.71
C VAL A 48 13.90 15.58 1.25
N LEU A 49 15.00 15.29 0.53
CA LEU A 49 15.14 15.64 -0.89
C LEU A 49 14.07 14.98 -1.76
N PHE A 50 13.80 13.69 -1.55
CA PHE A 50 12.79 12.94 -2.27
C PHE A 50 11.39 13.55 -2.09
N PHE A 51 10.99 13.83 -0.84
CA PHE A 51 9.71 14.48 -0.57
C PHE A 51 9.65 15.91 -1.12
N THR A 52 10.77 16.62 -1.14
CA THR A 52 10.88 17.95 -1.73
C THR A 52 10.64 17.91 -3.24
N LEU A 53 11.23 16.94 -3.94
CA LEU A 53 11.05 16.76 -5.39
C LEU A 53 9.60 16.43 -5.77
N ILE A 54 8.94 15.53 -5.03
CA ILE A 54 7.54 15.17 -5.28
C ILE A 54 6.62 16.40 -5.12
N ARG A 55 6.95 17.30 -4.19
CA ARG A 55 6.15 18.51 -3.90
C ARG A 55 6.30 19.61 -4.95
N ILE A 56 7.31 19.56 -5.82
CA ILE A 56 7.47 20.56 -6.89
C ILE A 56 6.20 20.61 -7.75
N LYS A 57 5.73 19.46 -8.23
CA LYS A 57 4.55 19.37 -9.11
C LYS A 57 3.27 20.02 -8.52
N PRO A 58 2.80 19.66 -7.31
CA PRO A 58 1.58 20.25 -6.75
C PRO A 58 1.73 21.76 -6.45
N ILE A 59 2.93 22.24 -6.10
CA ILE A 59 3.15 23.68 -5.87
C ILE A 59 3.02 24.46 -7.18
N LEU A 60 3.61 23.97 -8.28
CA LEU A 60 3.46 24.62 -9.59
C LEU A 60 2.02 24.57 -10.14
N ALA A 61 1.26 23.52 -9.79
CA ALA A 61 -0.13 23.38 -10.20
C ALA A 61 -1.05 24.43 -9.53
N ASN A 62 -0.74 24.87 -8.31
CA ASN A 62 -1.53 25.84 -7.55
C ASN A 62 -1.07 27.28 -7.82
N ARG A 63 -1.46 27.84 -8.98
CA ARG A 63 -0.99 29.17 -9.44
C ARG A 63 -1.91 30.36 -9.09
N ASN A 64 -3.05 30.13 -8.45
CA ASN A 64 -4.09 31.15 -8.32
C ASN A 64 -3.75 32.26 -7.32
N GLU A 65 -2.88 32.01 -6.33
CA GLU A 65 -2.53 32.99 -5.29
C GLU A 65 -1.01 33.17 -5.18
N LYS A 66 -0.53 34.38 -5.48
CA LYS A 66 0.91 34.70 -5.49
C LYS A 66 1.55 34.52 -4.12
N ASP A 67 0.94 35.02 -3.03
CA ASP A 67 1.57 34.92 -1.71
C ASP A 67 1.60 33.48 -1.18
N TYR A 68 0.59 32.66 -1.51
CA TYR A 68 0.60 31.24 -1.19
C TYR A 68 1.78 30.54 -1.88
N LEU A 69 1.96 30.81 -3.18
CA LEU A 69 3.04 30.24 -3.96
C LEU A 69 4.42 30.68 -3.45
N LEU A 70 4.58 31.94 -3.03
CA LEU A 70 5.83 32.44 -2.47
C LEU A 70 6.21 31.71 -1.16
N VAL A 71 5.27 31.55 -0.23
CA VAL A 71 5.53 30.85 1.04
C VAL A 71 5.89 29.38 0.76
N MET A 72 5.11 28.69 -0.06
CA MET A 72 5.35 27.29 -0.41
C MET A 72 6.68 27.08 -1.16
N PHE A 73 7.03 28.02 -2.03
CA PHE A 73 8.31 27.98 -2.74
C PHE A 73 9.49 28.24 -1.80
N SER A 74 9.36 29.19 -0.88
CA SER A 74 10.39 29.46 0.13
C SER A 74 10.61 28.28 1.08
N GLU A 75 9.54 27.61 1.53
CA GLU A 75 9.61 26.35 2.31
C GLU A 75 10.39 25.30 1.51
N LEU A 76 10.05 25.11 0.24
CA LEU A 76 10.69 24.14 -0.64
C LEU A 76 12.20 24.39 -0.80
N LEU A 77 12.61 25.65 -0.97
CA LEU A 77 14.03 26.00 -1.07
C LEU A 77 14.78 25.68 0.22
N ILE A 78 14.20 26.00 1.38
CA ILE A 78 14.82 25.68 2.67
C ILE A 78 14.98 24.17 2.82
N PHE A 79 13.95 23.39 2.44
CA PHE A 79 13.98 21.93 2.53
C PHE A 79 15.02 21.32 1.59
N LEU A 80 15.17 21.89 0.40
CA LEU A 80 16.18 21.47 -0.55
C LEU A 80 17.60 21.72 0.00
N VAL A 81 17.85 22.92 0.55
CA VAL A 81 19.15 23.27 1.14
C VAL A 81 19.48 22.37 2.32
N VAL A 82 18.54 22.21 3.27
CA VAL A 82 18.75 21.35 4.44
C VAL A 82 18.92 19.88 4.05
N GLY A 83 18.16 19.40 3.06
CA GLY A 83 18.31 18.04 2.52
C GLY A 83 19.72 17.80 1.95
N CYS A 84 20.26 18.77 1.19
CA CYS A 84 21.64 18.72 0.70
C CYS A 84 22.66 18.75 1.84
N LEU A 85 22.46 19.60 2.87
CA LEU A 85 23.35 19.67 4.02
C LEU A 85 23.38 18.33 4.78
N LEU A 86 22.23 17.71 5.02
CA LEU A 86 22.14 16.41 5.69
C LEU A 86 22.83 15.30 4.89
N LEU A 87 22.76 15.34 3.55
CA LEU A 87 23.38 14.32 2.70
C LEU A 87 24.92 14.48 2.62
N PHE A 88 25.41 15.69 2.36
CA PHE A 88 26.84 15.92 2.07
C PHE A 88 27.68 16.28 3.31
N MET A 89 27.07 16.83 4.37
CA MET A 89 27.79 17.23 5.58
C MET A 89 27.58 16.26 6.74
N ALA A 90 26.98 15.09 6.51
CA ALA A 90 26.72 14.07 7.54
C ALA A 90 27.86 13.84 8.55
N PRO A 91 29.14 13.63 8.16
CA PRO A 91 30.22 13.41 9.14
C PRO A 91 30.50 14.66 9.98
N LYS A 92 30.45 15.86 9.40
CA LYS A 92 30.66 17.12 10.11
C LYS A 92 29.51 17.43 11.08
N LEU A 93 28.28 17.06 10.72
CA LEU A 93 27.11 17.22 11.58
C LEU A 93 27.13 16.28 12.80
N LEU A 94 27.85 15.15 12.70
CA LEU A 94 28.04 14.20 13.80
C LEU A 94 29.10 14.69 14.79
N GLU A 95 30.16 15.34 14.27
CA GLU A 95 31.25 15.92 15.07
C GLU A 95 30.95 17.34 15.58
N ALA A 96 29.87 17.96 15.11
CA ALA A 96 29.46 19.30 15.51
C ALA A 96 29.15 19.35 17.02
N GLY A 97 29.88 20.20 17.76
CA GLY A 97 29.66 20.39 19.19
C GLY A 97 28.28 20.99 19.49
N GLU A 98 27.80 20.83 20.74
CA GLU A 98 26.44 21.22 21.16
C GLU A 98 26.07 22.70 20.94
N LYS A 99 27.06 23.57 20.78
CA LYS A 99 26.86 25.00 20.53
C LYS A 99 26.73 25.34 19.04
N ASP A 100 27.11 24.45 18.13
CA ASP A 100 27.10 24.73 16.70
C ASP A 100 25.68 24.72 16.12
N ILE A 101 25.37 25.71 15.28
CA ILE A 101 24.05 25.87 14.66
C ILE A 101 23.78 24.71 13.69
N PHE A 102 24.85 24.16 13.10
CA PHE A 102 24.80 23.03 12.18
C PHE A 102 24.85 21.68 12.92
N THR A 103 23.95 21.46 13.87
CA THR A 103 23.75 20.11 14.43
C THR A 103 22.57 19.44 13.75
N TYR A 104 22.65 18.11 13.60
CA TYR A 104 21.57 17.30 13.05
C TYR A 104 20.20 17.56 13.72
N SER A 105 20.15 17.62 15.06
CA SER A 105 18.92 17.90 15.82
C SER A 105 18.27 19.22 15.40
N ARG A 106 19.08 20.28 15.24
CA ARG A 106 18.60 21.62 14.91
C ARG A 106 18.10 21.70 13.48
N LEU A 107 18.78 21.05 12.53
CA LEU A 107 18.33 20.99 11.13
C LEU A 107 16.99 20.26 11.00
N VAL A 108 16.83 19.11 11.66
CA VAL A 108 15.55 18.38 11.67
C VAL A 108 14.47 19.17 12.41
N GLY A 109 14.82 19.80 13.54
CA GLY A 109 13.92 20.67 14.29
C GLY A 109 13.42 21.85 13.45
N LEU A 110 14.32 22.49 12.70
CA LEU A 110 14.00 23.57 11.77
C LEU A 110 13.03 23.12 10.69
N LEU A 111 13.25 21.95 10.08
CA LEU A 111 12.35 21.39 9.07
C LEU A 111 10.93 21.16 9.64
N LEU A 112 10.83 20.53 10.81
CA LEU A 112 9.55 20.24 11.45
C LEU A 112 8.82 21.52 11.87
N TRP A 113 9.57 22.49 12.42
CA TRP A 113 9.02 23.74 12.89
C TRP A 113 8.48 24.60 11.73
N ILE A 114 9.27 24.77 10.66
CA ILE A 114 8.82 25.46 9.45
C ILE A 114 7.62 24.73 8.84
N ARG A 115 7.65 23.39 8.79
CA ARG A 115 6.54 22.61 8.23
C ARG A 115 5.22 22.90 8.93
N GLY A 116 5.25 22.89 10.25
CA GLY A 116 4.07 23.18 11.06
C GLY A 116 3.58 24.61 10.82
N ILE A 117 4.47 25.60 10.84
CA ILE A 117 4.11 27.01 10.62
C ILE A 117 3.49 27.23 9.24
N VAL A 118 4.11 26.68 8.19
CA VAL A 118 3.58 26.83 6.83
C VAL A 118 2.20 26.20 6.73
N HIS A 119 1.98 25.02 7.34
CA HIS A 119 0.67 24.38 7.37
C HIS A 119 -0.40 25.25 8.05
N PHE A 120 -0.08 25.87 9.19
CA PHE A 120 -1.00 26.79 9.87
C PHE A 120 -1.28 28.05 9.05
N TRP A 121 -0.24 28.62 8.43
CA TRP A 121 -0.39 29.79 7.57
C TRP A 121 -1.29 29.49 6.37
N THR A 122 -1.05 28.38 5.67
CA THR A 122 -1.85 27.99 4.51
C THR A 122 -3.29 27.69 4.88
N THR A 123 -3.51 27.04 6.03
CA THR A 123 -4.86 26.69 6.49
C THR A 123 -5.63 27.93 6.93
N SER A 124 -4.99 28.84 7.68
CA SER A 124 -5.61 30.10 8.09
C SER A 124 -5.97 30.97 6.90
N LYS A 125 -5.19 30.95 5.82
CA LYS A 125 -5.46 31.75 4.61
C LYS A 125 -6.60 31.19 3.76
N ARG A 126 -6.76 29.86 3.70
CA ARG A 126 -7.75 29.21 2.83
C ARG A 126 -9.09 28.92 3.50
N TYR A 127 -9.24 29.21 4.79
CA TYR A 127 -10.46 28.95 5.56
C TYR A 127 -10.97 27.50 5.41
N GLU A 128 -10.05 26.54 5.26
CA GLU A 128 -10.40 25.12 5.07
C GLU A 128 -10.84 24.51 6.42
N LEU A 129 -11.93 23.73 6.40
CA LEU A 129 -12.38 22.93 7.54
C LEU A 129 -11.33 21.86 7.85
N HIS A 130 -10.75 21.93 9.05
CA HIS A 130 -9.62 21.09 9.39
C HIS A 130 -10.05 19.68 9.82
N ASP A 131 -9.38 18.66 9.29
CA ASP A 131 -9.38 17.32 9.87
C ASP A 131 -8.62 17.34 11.21
N ILE A 132 -9.29 16.96 12.31
CA ILE A 132 -8.76 17.01 13.68
C ILE A 132 -7.39 16.33 13.79
N ILE A 133 -7.20 15.23 13.06
CA ILE A 133 -5.95 14.46 13.08
C ILE A 133 -4.80 15.28 12.49
N GLY A 134 -5.03 15.93 11.35
CA GLY A 134 -4.03 16.78 10.72
C GLY A 134 -3.64 17.98 11.58
N PHE A 135 -4.60 18.53 12.34
CA PHE A 135 -4.32 19.66 13.23
C PHE A 135 -3.37 19.24 14.34
N ILE A 136 -3.70 18.13 15.03
CA ILE A 136 -2.88 17.59 16.12
C ILE A 136 -1.46 17.27 15.64
N VAL A 137 -1.31 16.63 14.48
CA VAL A 137 0.01 16.28 13.94
C VAL A 137 0.86 17.54 13.69
N ASN A 138 0.28 18.61 13.13
CA ASN A 138 1.03 19.83 12.88
C ASN A 138 1.35 20.61 14.17
N VAL A 139 0.50 20.57 15.19
CA VAL A 139 0.83 21.08 16.53
C VAL A 139 2.02 20.32 17.12
N LEU A 140 2.03 18.99 16.97
CA LEU A 140 3.16 18.16 17.41
C LEU A 140 4.44 18.50 16.65
N PHE A 141 4.37 18.74 15.34
CA PHE A 141 5.53 19.16 14.55
C PHE A 141 6.13 20.48 15.02
N ILE A 142 5.29 21.48 15.34
CA ILE A 142 5.79 22.74 15.93
C ILE A 142 6.42 22.48 17.29
N SER A 143 5.75 21.71 18.14
CA SER A 143 6.19 21.45 19.52
C SER A 143 7.52 20.70 19.54
N PHE A 144 7.61 19.57 18.83
CA PHE A 144 8.84 18.79 18.72
C PHE A 144 9.92 19.55 17.96
N GLY A 145 9.58 20.26 16.89
CA GLY A 145 10.51 21.09 16.13
C GLY A 145 11.19 22.14 17.01
N PHE A 146 10.41 22.81 17.85
CA PHE A 146 10.92 23.81 18.80
C PHE A 146 11.81 23.18 19.89
N VAL A 147 11.39 22.04 20.44
CA VAL A 147 12.21 21.29 21.42
C VAL A 147 13.55 20.88 20.81
N PHE A 148 13.58 20.38 19.57
CA PHE A 148 14.81 19.95 18.89
C PHE A 148 15.73 21.09 18.46
N LEU A 149 15.19 22.30 18.30
CA LEU A 149 15.96 23.52 18.07
C LEU A 149 16.68 23.99 19.35
N LEU A 150 15.97 24.00 20.48
CA LEU A 150 16.48 24.48 21.76
C LEU A 150 17.35 23.47 22.48
N THR A 151 16.89 22.22 22.52
CA THR A 151 17.61 21.11 23.13
C THR A 151 18.25 20.30 22.02
N ASN A 152 19.57 20.14 22.04
CA ASN A 152 20.29 19.22 21.15
C ASN A 152 20.02 17.75 21.55
N SER A 153 18.75 17.41 21.75
CA SER A 153 18.30 16.17 22.39
C SER A 153 18.18 15.03 21.38
N LEU A 154 18.10 15.33 20.08
CA LEU A 154 18.19 14.31 19.02
C LEU A 154 19.64 13.96 18.73
N THR A 155 20.20 13.12 19.58
CA THR A 155 21.41 12.35 19.27
C THR A 155 21.05 11.25 18.27
N SER A 156 21.96 10.94 17.34
CA SER A 156 21.76 9.87 16.37
C SER A 156 21.36 8.55 17.04
N ASP A 157 21.94 8.23 18.20
CA ASP A 157 21.65 7.02 18.97
C ASP A 157 20.17 6.91 19.38
N LYS A 158 19.53 8.01 19.76
CA LYS A 158 18.10 8.00 20.15
C LYS A 158 17.19 7.76 18.95
N ILE A 159 17.57 8.25 17.78
CA ILE A 159 16.84 8.02 16.54
C ILE A 159 17.04 6.59 16.06
N THR A 160 18.27 6.07 16.14
CA THR A 160 18.57 4.67 15.90
C THR A 160 17.69 3.79 16.77
N LEU A 161 17.62 4.06 18.08
CA LEU A 161 16.74 3.35 19.01
C LEU A 161 15.25 3.45 18.59
N PHE A 162 14.77 4.64 18.25
CA PHE A 162 13.37 4.84 17.83
C PHE A 162 13.05 4.09 16.53
N LEU A 163 13.96 4.12 15.56
CA LEU A 163 13.80 3.48 14.26
C LEU A 163 13.89 1.96 14.37
N ILE A 164 14.73 1.45 15.29
CA ILE A 164 14.77 0.04 15.71
C ILE A 164 13.41 -0.40 16.26
N ILE A 165 12.80 0.40 17.16
CA ILE A 165 11.47 0.09 17.74
C ILE A 165 10.39 0.03 16.65
N ILE A 166 10.35 1.01 15.75
CA ILE A 166 9.37 1.03 14.65
C ILE A 166 9.60 -0.13 13.70
N SER A 167 10.85 -0.41 13.32
CA SER A 167 11.18 -1.53 12.45
C SER A 167 10.72 -2.85 13.06
N LEU A 168 10.91 -3.04 14.37
CA LEU A 168 10.44 -4.21 15.09
C LEU A 168 8.90 -4.35 15.02
N LEU A 169 8.16 -3.26 15.24
CA LEU A 169 6.70 -3.26 15.10
C LEU A 169 6.26 -3.59 13.67
N LEU A 170 6.94 -3.05 12.67
CA LEU A 170 6.67 -3.34 11.27
C LEU A 170 6.98 -4.80 10.92
N VAL A 171 8.08 -5.36 11.40
CA VAL A 171 8.42 -6.77 11.19
C VAL A 171 7.33 -7.67 11.78
N VAL A 172 6.85 -7.38 12.99
CA VAL A 172 5.73 -8.12 13.61
C VAL A 172 4.47 -8.01 12.75
N PHE A 173 4.13 -6.79 12.30
CA PHE A 173 2.97 -6.54 11.47
C PHE A 173 3.03 -7.26 10.11
N PHE A 174 4.15 -7.14 9.39
CA PHE A 174 4.35 -7.80 8.09
C PHE A 174 4.43 -9.31 8.23
N SER A 175 5.03 -9.83 9.31
CA SER A 175 5.05 -11.28 9.59
C SER A 175 3.64 -11.83 9.81
N TYR A 176 2.82 -11.12 10.59
CA TYR A 176 1.41 -11.47 10.79
C TYR A 176 0.64 -11.46 9.46
N ARG A 177 0.81 -10.42 8.64
CA ARG A 177 0.16 -10.30 7.34
C ARG A 177 0.59 -11.40 6.37
N THR A 178 1.87 -11.74 6.37
CA THR A 178 2.46 -12.82 5.57
C THR A 178 1.85 -14.17 5.96
N PHE A 179 1.73 -14.45 7.25
CA PHE A 179 1.12 -15.70 7.75
C PHE A 179 -0.35 -15.82 7.36
N SER A 180 -1.12 -14.74 7.53
CA SER A 180 -2.53 -14.69 7.13
C SER A 180 -2.72 -14.84 5.60
N GLY A 181 -1.86 -14.18 4.81
CA GLY A 181 -1.85 -14.28 3.35
C GLY A 181 -1.49 -15.68 2.85
N TYR A 182 -0.49 -16.33 3.45
CA TYR A 182 -0.12 -17.71 3.12
C TYR A 182 -1.24 -18.69 3.43
N ASN A 183 -1.90 -18.56 4.59
CA ASN A 183 -3.02 -19.41 4.96
C ASN A 183 -4.19 -19.25 3.96
N SER A 184 -4.50 -18.01 3.58
CA SER A 184 -5.53 -17.71 2.59
C SER A 184 -5.19 -18.27 1.20
N PHE A 185 -3.93 -18.23 0.78
CA PHE A 185 -3.46 -18.85 -0.46
C PHE A 185 -3.62 -20.38 -0.43
N ARG A 186 -3.25 -21.03 0.68
CA ARG A 186 -3.39 -22.48 0.86
C ARG A 186 -4.84 -22.93 0.78
N ILE A 187 -5.75 -22.19 1.43
CA ILE A 187 -7.19 -22.47 1.42
C ILE A 187 -7.74 -22.32 0.00
N GLN A 188 -7.39 -21.24 -0.70
CA GLN A 188 -7.83 -21.02 -2.09
C GLN A 188 -7.32 -22.11 -3.04
N LYS A 189 -6.04 -22.50 -2.91
CA LYS A 189 -5.47 -23.61 -3.71
C LYS A 189 -6.18 -24.94 -3.41
N THR A 190 -6.47 -25.22 -2.15
CA THR A 190 -7.18 -26.45 -1.74
C THR A 190 -8.61 -26.46 -2.25
N ASN A 191 -9.33 -25.34 -2.17
CA ASN A 191 -10.69 -25.22 -2.68
C ASN A 191 -10.75 -25.28 -4.21
N ALA A 192 -9.76 -24.71 -4.90
CA ALA A 192 -9.62 -24.78 -6.35
C ALA A 192 -9.39 -26.22 -6.83
N LEU A 193 -8.53 -26.98 -6.14
CA LEU A 193 -8.30 -28.40 -6.42
C LEU A 193 -9.56 -29.23 -6.18
N LYS A 194 -10.21 -29.06 -5.02
CA LYS A 194 -11.49 -29.73 -4.74
C LYS A 194 -12.54 -29.40 -5.79
N MET A 195 -12.63 -28.15 -6.24
CA MET A 195 -13.58 -27.73 -7.27
C MET A 195 -13.24 -28.35 -8.64
N GLN A 196 -11.96 -28.56 -8.97
CA GLN A 196 -11.57 -29.35 -10.14
C GLN A 196 -11.99 -30.81 -9.99
N ASP A 197 -11.71 -31.45 -8.85
CA ASP A 197 -12.12 -32.84 -8.60
C ASP A 197 -13.66 -33.01 -8.68
N TYR A 198 -14.43 -32.03 -8.18
CA TYR A 198 -15.89 -32.01 -8.32
C TYR A 198 -16.37 -31.83 -9.77
N LEU A 199 -15.65 -31.04 -10.58
CA LEU A 199 -16.01 -30.82 -11.98
C LEU A 199 -15.64 -32.03 -12.85
N GLU A 200 -14.50 -32.66 -12.59
CA GLU A 200 -14.03 -33.86 -13.29
C GLU A 200 -14.91 -35.06 -12.96
N LYS A 201 -15.28 -35.25 -11.68
CA LYS A 201 -16.25 -36.27 -11.27
C LYS A 201 -17.65 -36.05 -11.87
N LYS A 202 -18.07 -34.78 -12.04
CA LYS A 202 -19.35 -34.43 -12.67
C LYS A 202 -19.33 -34.61 -14.19
N GLU A 203 -18.16 -34.59 -14.82
CA GLU A 203 -17.99 -34.93 -16.24
C GLU A 203 -17.99 -36.45 -16.44
N GLU A 204 -17.37 -37.23 -15.55
CA GLU A 204 -17.46 -38.71 -15.54
C GLU A 204 -18.89 -39.22 -15.30
N ASP A 205 -19.64 -38.63 -14.35
CA ASP A 205 -21.04 -39.00 -14.08
C ASP A 205 -22.01 -38.63 -15.23
N LYS A 206 -21.56 -37.91 -16.28
CA LYS A 206 -22.37 -37.54 -17.44
C LYS A 206 -22.19 -38.46 -18.65
N GLU A 207 -21.25 -39.40 -18.64
CA GLU A 207 -21.00 -40.29 -19.79
C GLU A 207 -21.89 -41.56 -19.84
N VAL A 208 -22.94 -41.68 -19.01
CA VAL A 208 -23.92 -42.78 -19.15
C VAL A 208 -25.35 -42.26 -19.14
N ILE A 209 -25.79 -41.73 -20.27
CA ILE A 209 -27.20 -41.82 -20.67
C ILE A 209 -27.19 -42.30 -22.13
N GLU A 210 -27.19 -43.62 -22.33
CA GLU A 210 -27.55 -44.21 -23.62
C GLU A 210 -29.02 -43.90 -23.89
N ASP A 211 -29.31 -43.17 -24.97
CA ASP A 211 -30.67 -42.96 -25.47
C ASP A 211 -31.28 -44.33 -25.87
N PRO A 212 -32.32 -44.83 -25.18
CA PRO A 212 -32.98 -46.03 -25.61
C PRO A 212 -34.07 -45.63 -26.61
N LYS A 213 -33.78 -45.80 -27.91
CA LYS A 213 -34.66 -46.46 -28.90
C LYS A 213 -34.27 -46.08 -30.33
N LYS A 214 -33.59 -47.01 -31.01
CA LYS A 214 -33.58 -47.11 -32.46
C LYS A 214 -33.95 -48.55 -32.84
N ILE A 215 -35.23 -48.88 -32.70
CA ILE A 215 -35.84 -50.06 -33.31
C ILE A 215 -37.22 -49.59 -33.75
N GLU A 216 -37.40 -49.42 -35.06
CA GLU A 216 -38.66 -49.57 -35.84
C GLU A 216 -38.50 -48.89 -37.20
N ASP A 217 -37.56 -49.38 -38.00
CA ASP A 217 -37.62 -49.28 -39.46
C ASP A 217 -38.11 -50.62 -40.00
N GLN A 218 -39.41 -50.90 -39.83
CA GLN A 218 -40.11 -51.86 -40.67
C GLN A 218 -41.64 -51.71 -40.50
N ILE A 219 -42.32 -51.63 -41.64
CA ILE A 219 -43.77 -51.65 -41.87
C ILE A 219 -44.43 -50.26 -41.87
N ASN A 220 -44.36 -49.63 -43.04
CA ASN A 220 -45.25 -48.57 -43.48
C ASN A 220 -46.54 -49.21 -44.05
N PRO A 221 -47.74 -48.78 -43.60
CA PRO A 221 -48.86 -48.72 -44.51
C PRO A 221 -49.40 -47.30 -44.60
N LYS A 222 -49.22 -46.73 -45.79
CA LYS A 222 -50.13 -45.80 -46.49
C LYS A 222 -51.52 -45.72 -45.85
N ILE A 223 -51.92 -44.52 -45.44
CA ILE A 223 -53.33 -44.13 -45.39
C ILE A 223 -53.43 -42.78 -46.10
N ILE A 224 -54.01 -42.84 -47.30
CA ILE A 224 -54.41 -41.73 -48.15
C ILE A 224 -55.93 -41.65 -48.06
N GLU A 225 -56.42 -40.41 -47.99
CA GLU A 225 -57.77 -39.91 -48.29
C GLU A 225 -58.92 -40.19 -47.31
N GLU A 226 -59.33 -39.09 -46.67
CA GLU A 226 -60.66 -38.80 -46.16
C GLU A 226 -61.69 -38.82 -47.29
N PRO A 227 -62.86 -39.43 -47.07
CA PRO A 227 -64.09 -38.77 -47.51
C PRO A 227 -65.16 -38.75 -46.41
N GLU A 228 -65.86 -37.62 -46.36
CA GLU A 228 -67.04 -37.37 -45.54
C GLU A 228 -68.27 -38.20 -45.95
N GLU A 229 -69.22 -38.29 -45.00
CA GLU A 229 -70.68 -38.30 -45.18
C GLU A 229 -71.44 -39.64 -45.39
N LYS A 230 -72.17 -40.11 -44.36
CA LYS A 230 -73.63 -39.88 -44.13
C LYS A 230 -74.20 -40.81 -43.05
N ARG A 231 -75.03 -40.22 -42.16
CA ARG A 231 -75.76 -40.87 -41.05
C ARG A 231 -76.82 -41.87 -41.55
N PRO A 232 -77.19 -42.83 -40.69
CA PRO A 232 -78.59 -43.17 -40.49
C PRO A 232 -79.04 -42.93 -39.04
N SER A 233 -80.28 -42.49 -38.93
CA SER A 233 -81.10 -42.27 -37.73
C SER A 233 -81.48 -43.58 -37.03
N VAL A 234 -81.62 -43.54 -35.70
CA VAL A 234 -82.41 -44.53 -34.95
C VAL A 234 -83.40 -43.79 -34.05
N GLU A 235 -84.66 -44.15 -34.22
CA GLU A 235 -85.85 -43.69 -33.52
C GLU A 235 -85.83 -44.07 -32.03
N VAL A 236 -86.37 -43.20 -31.18
CA VAL A 236 -86.79 -43.56 -29.82
C VAL A 236 -88.29 -43.31 -29.77
N ASN A 237 -89.05 -44.40 -29.58
CA ASN A 237 -90.48 -44.38 -29.23
C ASN A 237 -90.70 -43.69 -27.87
#